data_AF-A0A1Q9AEC5-F1
#
_entry.id   AF-A0A1Q9AEC5-F1
#
_cell.length_a   1.000
_cell.length_b   1.000
_cell.length_c   1.000
_cell.angle_alpha   90.00
_cell.angle_beta   90.00
_cell.angle_gamma   90.00
#
_symmetry.space_group_name_H-M   'P 1'
#
loop_
_entity.id
_entity.type
_entity.pdbx_description
1 polymer ?
#
loop_
_entity_poly.entity_id
_entity_poly.type
_entity_poly.pdbx_seq_one_letter_code
_entity_poly.pdbx_strand_id
1 'polypeptide(L)'
;MTQAVYDEYRASRGLPKRSVKLITEAEVAEIYQTRYNELPAGIDYATFDAAVNRACLVARNGCRRHCASARTSFVSGLVTFKVFGRGWLSRIARVEAKSVKMAMEKRGTSAASQNVAFDIESDVASKNAKSAATTSKVSGAGAGGSAYQVDWSNITALESAVLILVAVGFVGLAFYLIHRSRQEKARADAYAAIASEGATA
;
A
#
# COMPACT_ATOMS: atom_id res chain seq x y z
N MET A 1 4.39 7.97 20.04
CA MET A 1 5.28 7.00 20.73
C MET A 1 4.45 6.11 21.64
N THR A 2 4.77 4.81 21.77
CA THR A 2 4.09 3.92 22.74
C THR A 2 4.85 3.89 24.07
N GLN A 3 4.17 3.50 25.15
CA GLN A 3 4.81 3.36 26.47
C GLN A 3 5.98 2.36 26.44
N ALA A 4 5.82 1.24 25.74
CA ALA A 4 6.87 0.22 25.63
C ALA A 4 8.16 0.74 24.97
N VAL A 5 8.05 1.49 23.87
CA VAL A 5 9.23 2.07 23.18
C VAL A 5 9.91 3.12 24.06
N TYR A 6 9.12 3.89 24.82
CA TYR A 6 9.70 4.89 25.72
C TYR A 6 10.40 4.25 26.93
N ASP A 7 9.82 3.20 27.51
CA ASP A 7 10.44 2.45 28.59
C ASP A 7 11.76 1.80 28.15
N GLU A 8 11.81 1.26 26.92
CA GLU A 8 13.03 0.70 26.32
C GLU A 8 14.12 1.78 26.15
N TYR A 9 13.76 2.96 25.62
CA TYR A 9 14.68 4.09 25.49
C TYR A 9 15.21 4.58 26.85
N ARG A 10 14.36 4.65 27.88
CA ARG A 10 14.81 5.07 29.21
C ARG A 10 15.71 4.02 29.85
N ALA A 11 15.39 2.73 29.68
CA ALA A 11 16.21 1.64 30.16
C ALA A 11 17.60 1.62 29.52
N SER A 12 17.71 1.89 28.22
CA SER A 12 19.01 1.94 27.52
C SER A 12 19.91 3.10 27.99
N ARG A 13 19.34 4.10 28.69
CA ARG A 13 20.06 5.23 29.29
C ARG A 13 20.19 5.14 30.82
N GLY A 14 19.81 4.01 31.42
CA GLY A 14 19.83 3.84 32.87
C GLY A 14 18.84 4.75 33.62
N LEU A 15 17.85 5.31 32.92
CA LEU A 15 16.85 6.19 33.50
C LEU A 15 15.64 5.39 34.03
N PRO A 16 15.01 5.82 35.14
CA PRO A 16 13.81 5.16 35.66
C PRO A 16 12.64 5.31 34.69
N LYS A 17 11.77 4.30 34.59
CA LYS A 17 10.57 4.34 33.73
C LYS A 17 9.70 5.55 34.08
N ARG A 18 9.11 6.16 33.06
CA ARG A 18 8.26 7.34 33.18
C ARG A 18 7.09 7.22 32.21
N SER A 19 5.92 7.73 32.59
CA SER A 19 4.78 7.76 31.69
C SER A 19 5.12 8.54 30.41
N VAL A 20 4.71 8.01 29.25
CA VAL A 20 4.88 8.66 27.95
C VAL A 20 4.20 10.04 27.88
N LYS A 21 3.23 10.31 28.76
CA LYS A 21 2.58 11.63 28.86
C LYS A 21 3.54 12.74 29.32
N LEU A 22 4.66 12.37 29.93
CA LEU A 22 5.69 13.29 30.45
C LEU A 22 6.97 13.26 29.61
N ILE A 23 6.91 12.69 28.40
CA ILE A 23 8.04 12.67 27.47
C ILE A 23 8.36 14.08 27.00
N THR A 24 9.64 14.42 26.86
CA THR A 24 10.05 15.73 26.32
C THR A 24 10.22 15.65 24.80
N GLU A 25 10.07 16.79 24.11
CA GLU A 25 10.31 16.88 22.67
C GLU A 25 11.74 16.46 22.30
N ALA A 26 12.73 16.76 23.16
CA ALA A 26 14.11 16.33 22.96
C ALA A 26 14.25 14.80 23.02
N GLU A 27 13.61 14.14 24.00
CA GLU A 27 13.59 12.67 24.10
C GLU A 27 12.87 12.06 22.89
N VAL A 28 11.76 12.66 22.44
CA VAL A 28 11.03 12.22 21.24
C VAL A 28 11.92 12.31 20.01
N ALA A 29 12.57 13.46 19.79
CA ALA A 29 13.44 13.69 18.65
C ALA A 29 14.61 12.69 18.64
N GLU A 30 15.21 12.44 19.80
CA GLU A 30 16.32 11.50 19.91
C GLU A 30 15.89 10.06 19.63
N ILE A 31 14.77 9.59 20.19
CA ILE A 31 14.23 8.26 19.90
C ILE A 31 14.00 8.10 18.39
N TYR A 32 13.44 9.12 17.74
CA TYR A 32 13.20 9.09 16.31
C TYR A 32 14.50 9.13 15.50
N GLN A 33 15.49 9.93 15.91
CA GLN A 33 16.78 9.99 15.24
C GLN A 33 17.52 8.64 15.32
N THR A 34 17.63 8.06 16.51
CA THR A 34 18.34 6.78 16.70
C THR A 34 17.68 5.65 15.91
N ARG A 35 16.35 5.65 15.77
CA ARG A 35 15.62 4.51 15.19
C ARG A 35 15.43 4.59 13.67
N TYR A 36 15.49 5.78 13.07
CA TYR A 36 15.08 5.97 11.67
C TYR A 36 16.05 6.80 10.81
N ASN A 37 17.06 7.45 11.40
CA ASN A 37 17.88 8.44 10.69
C ASN A 37 19.11 7.87 9.98
N GLU A 38 19.29 6.54 9.98
CA GLU A 38 20.38 5.85 9.27
C GLU A 38 20.02 5.43 7.83
N LEU A 39 18.84 5.81 7.33
CA LEU A 39 18.34 5.38 6.03
C LEU A 39 18.54 6.45 4.94
N PRO A 40 18.78 6.06 3.67
CA PRO A 40 18.77 6.99 2.55
C PRO A 40 17.45 7.77 2.46
N ALA A 41 17.51 9.03 2.00
CA ALA A 41 16.31 9.87 1.91
C ALA A 41 15.26 9.20 0.99
N GLY A 42 14.01 9.28 1.40
CA GLY A 42 12.92 8.53 0.82
C GLY A 42 12.67 7.20 1.53
N ILE A 43 13.72 6.40 1.72
CA ILE A 43 13.61 5.13 2.45
C ILE A 43 13.31 5.40 3.92
N ASP A 44 13.98 6.38 4.51
CA ASP A 44 13.69 6.91 5.85
C ASP A 44 12.21 7.30 6.04
N TYR A 45 11.64 8.06 5.11
CA TYR A 45 10.28 8.58 5.17
C TYR A 45 9.23 7.47 5.06
N ALA A 46 9.40 6.56 4.09
CA ALA A 46 8.50 5.43 3.92
C ALA A 46 8.58 4.45 5.10
N THR A 47 9.79 4.23 5.64
CA THR A 47 10.02 3.34 6.78
C THR A 47 9.48 3.93 8.07
N PHE A 48 9.67 5.23 8.30
CA PHE A 48 9.13 5.95 9.44
C PHE A 48 7.60 5.84 9.48
N ASP A 49 6.92 6.17 8.37
CA ASP A 49 5.46 6.12 8.28
C ASP A 49 4.92 4.68 8.44
N ALA A 50 5.63 3.69 7.88
CA ALA A 50 5.27 2.29 8.09
C ALA A 50 5.47 1.85 9.55
N ALA A 51 6.53 2.28 10.22
CA ALA A 51 6.83 1.87 11.59
C ALA A 51 5.91 2.52 12.62
N VAL A 52 5.54 3.80 12.44
CA VAL A 52 4.56 4.47 13.29
C VAL A 52 3.18 3.81 13.20
N ASN A 53 2.79 3.34 12.01
CA ASN A 53 1.49 2.71 11.76
C ASN A 53 1.51 1.17 11.78
N ARG A 54 2.58 0.56 12.33
CA ARG A 54 2.77 -0.91 12.46
C ARG A 54 2.58 -1.69 11.16
N ALA A 55 3.05 -1.17 10.03
CA ALA A 55 2.71 -1.69 8.71
C ALA A 55 3.88 -2.26 7.90
N CYS A 56 5.14 -2.18 8.38
CA CYS A 56 6.26 -2.94 7.81
C CYS A 56 7.48 -2.88 8.75
N LEU A 57 7.93 -4.03 9.25
CA LEU A 57 9.31 -4.27 9.63
C LEU A 57 9.88 -5.14 8.52
N VAL A 58 11.05 -4.76 7.98
CA VAL A 58 11.87 -5.41 6.93
C VAL A 58 11.88 -4.64 5.59
N ALA A 59 12.93 -3.85 5.42
CA ALA A 59 13.74 -3.86 4.20
C ALA A 59 15.13 -3.29 4.51
N ARG A 60 16.02 -4.13 5.05
CA ARG A 60 17.44 -3.82 5.22
C ARG A 60 18.20 -3.78 3.87
N ASN A 61 17.55 -4.19 2.77
CA ASN A 61 18.17 -4.46 1.47
C ASN A 61 17.55 -3.70 0.27
N GLY A 62 16.94 -2.53 0.49
CA GLY A 62 16.71 -1.56 -0.61
C GLY A 62 15.62 -1.85 -1.64
N CYS A 63 14.65 -2.74 -1.41
CA CYS A 63 13.58 -2.99 -2.40
C CYS A 63 12.31 -2.16 -2.14
N ARG A 64 12.24 -0.98 -2.76
CA ARG A 64 11.11 0.00 -2.81
C ARG A 64 9.73 -0.63 -3.07
N ARG A 65 9.64 -1.59 -4.02
CA ARG A 65 8.38 -2.28 -4.36
C ARG A 65 7.95 -3.28 -3.29
N HIS A 66 8.90 -3.87 -2.55
CA HIS A 66 8.59 -4.79 -1.46
C HIS A 66 7.93 -4.06 -0.29
N CYS A 67 8.39 -2.86 0.08
CA CYS A 67 7.81 -2.11 1.19
C CYS A 67 6.36 -1.68 0.93
N ALA A 68 6.07 -1.09 -0.24
CA ALA A 68 4.72 -0.62 -0.58
C ALA A 68 3.74 -1.79 -0.76
N SER A 69 4.16 -2.88 -1.41
CA SER A 69 3.36 -4.08 -1.62
C SER A 69 3.09 -4.82 -0.30
N ALA A 70 4.13 -5.09 0.50
CA ALA A 70 3.97 -5.78 1.80
C ALA A 70 3.07 -4.99 2.75
N ARG A 71 3.22 -3.66 2.77
CA ARG A 71 2.38 -2.78 3.58
C ARG A 71 0.92 -2.83 3.15
N THR A 72 0.67 -2.82 1.85
CA THR A 72 -0.66 -2.91 1.26
C THR A 72 -1.34 -4.25 1.59
N SER A 73 -0.60 -5.35 1.51
CA SER A 73 -1.07 -6.68 1.89
C SER A 73 -1.39 -6.78 3.39
N PHE A 74 -0.56 -6.19 4.26
CA PHE A 74 -0.82 -6.17 5.70
C PHE A 74 -2.10 -5.41 6.04
N VAL A 75 -2.25 -4.16 5.54
CA VAL A 75 -3.42 -3.34 5.90
C VAL A 75 -4.72 -3.90 5.32
N SER A 76 -4.65 -4.55 4.16
CA SER A 76 -5.82 -5.19 3.53
C SER A 76 -6.29 -6.45 4.26
N GLY A 77 -5.42 -7.10 5.05
CA GLY A 77 -5.79 -8.21 5.93
C GLY A 77 -6.49 -7.82 7.24
N LEU A 78 -6.62 -6.51 7.53
CA LEU A 78 -7.26 -6.05 8.77
C LEU A 78 -8.78 -6.13 8.70
N VAL A 79 -9.43 -6.56 9.78
CA VAL A 79 -10.91 -6.62 9.85
C VAL A 79 -11.56 -5.24 9.66
N THR A 80 -10.92 -4.19 10.15
CA THR A 80 -11.38 -2.79 10.03
C THR A 80 -11.16 -2.18 8.64
N PHE A 81 -10.50 -2.92 7.74
CA PHE A 81 -10.19 -2.48 6.39
C PHE A 81 -11.45 -2.15 5.57
N LYS A 82 -12.57 -2.82 5.84
CA LYS A 82 -13.86 -2.51 5.21
C LYS A 82 -14.27 -1.03 5.39
N VAL A 83 -13.93 -0.43 6.53
CA VAL A 83 -14.31 0.94 6.87
C VAL A 83 -13.22 1.94 6.42
N PHE A 84 -11.96 1.69 6.79
CA PHE A 84 -10.87 2.67 6.61
C PHE A 84 -9.91 2.36 5.46
N GLY A 85 -10.01 1.18 4.88
CA GLY A 85 -9.01 0.65 3.94
C GLY A 85 -8.77 1.55 2.75
N ARG A 86 -9.82 2.19 2.21
CA ARG A 86 -9.67 3.16 1.11
C ARG A 86 -8.76 4.33 1.50
N GLY A 87 -8.93 4.88 2.71
CA GLY A 87 -8.11 5.97 3.21
C GLY A 87 -6.67 5.54 3.47
N TRP A 88 -6.48 4.34 4.02
CA TRP A 88 -5.14 3.78 4.26
C TRP A 88 -4.37 3.54 2.97
N LEU A 89 -5.00 2.93 1.95
CA LEU A 89 -4.36 2.72 0.65
C LEU A 89 -3.97 4.02 -0.04
N SER A 90 -4.84 5.04 -0.02
CA SER A 90 -4.53 6.36 -0.56
C SER A 90 -3.34 7.03 0.14
N ARG A 91 -3.20 6.85 1.45
CA ARG A 91 -2.05 7.38 2.21
C ARG A 91 -0.76 6.62 1.88
N ILE A 92 -0.82 5.30 1.76
CA ILE A 92 0.33 4.47 1.37
C ILE A 92 0.83 4.89 -0.01
N ALA A 93 -0.05 5.06 -0.98
CA ALA A 93 0.29 5.51 -2.33
C ALA A 93 0.98 6.89 -2.34
N ARG A 94 0.46 7.85 -1.55
CA ARG A 94 1.08 9.19 -1.40
C ARG A 94 2.46 9.14 -0.76
N VAL A 95 2.62 8.32 0.28
CA VAL A 95 3.91 8.15 0.96
C VAL A 95 4.92 7.48 0.04
N GLU A 96 4.49 6.49 -0.75
CA GLU A 96 5.33 5.89 -1.79
C GLU A 96 5.77 6.97 -2.78
N ALA A 97 4.86 7.68 -3.43
CA ALA A 97 5.22 8.69 -4.42
C ALA A 97 6.15 9.78 -3.84
N LYS A 98 5.88 10.26 -2.62
CA LYS A 98 6.71 11.27 -1.94
C LYS A 98 8.10 10.76 -1.57
N SER A 99 8.19 9.53 -1.05
CA SER A 99 9.49 8.90 -0.74
C SER A 99 10.41 8.86 -1.95
N VAL A 100 9.83 8.75 -3.14
CA VAL A 100 10.56 8.57 -4.38
C VAL A 100 11.09 9.88 -4.88
N LYS A 101 10.27 10.92 -4.80
CA LYS A 101 10.69 12.29 -5.05
C LYS A 101 11.93 12.63 -4.23
N MET A 102 11.87 12.42 -2.91
CA MET A 102 13.01 12.69 -2.02
C MET A 102 14.25 11.83 -2.36
N ALA A 103 14.05 10.58 -2.76
CA ALA A 103 15.16 9.71 -3.19
C ALA A 103 15.80 10.19 -4.51
N MET A 104 15.02 10.70 -5.46
CA MET A 104 15.53 11.23 -6.74
C MET A 104 16.20 12.60 -6.56
N GLU A 105 15.66 13.45 -5.70
CA GLU A 105 16.25 14.74 -5.31
C GLU A 105 17.62 14.55 -4.65
N LYS A 106 17.75 13.60 -3.70
CA LYS A 106 19.05 13.29 -3.06
C LYS A 106 20.09 12.73 -4.03
N ARG A 107 19.65 12.12 -5.15
CA ARG A 107 20.54 11.63 -6.22
C ARG A 107 20.96 12.72 -7.20
N GLY A 108 20.49 13.97 -7.03
CA GLY A 108 20.81 15.08 -7.92
C GLY A 108 20.12 15.00 -9.29
N THR A 109 19.00 14.28 -9.37
CA THR A 109 18.24 14.14 -10.64
C THR A 109 17.54 15.47 -10.96
N SER A 110 17.58 15.94 -12.21
CA SER A 110 16.96 17.22 -12.59
C SER A 110 15.43 17.18 -12.46
N ALA A 111 14.79 18.29 -12.07
CA ALA A 111 13.33 18.36 -11.88
C ALA A 111 12.54 17.88 -13.13
N ALA A 112 13.02 18.23 -14.33
CA ALA A 112 12.41 17.78 -15.59
C ALA A 112 12.44 16.25 -15.76
N SER A 113 13.55 15.59 -15.42
CA SER A 113 13.67 14.13 -15.51
C SER A 113 12.90 13.41 -14.39
N GLN A 114 12.71 14.06 -13.23
CA GLN A 114 11.83 13.55 -12.18
C GLN A 114 10.36 13.57 -12.61
N ASN A 115 9.89 14.66 -13.22
CA ASN A 115 8.50 14.80 -13.68
C ASN A 115 8.16 13.74 -14.75
N VAL A 116 9.04 13.53 -15.73
CA VAL A 116 8.91 12.43 -16.71
C VAL A 116 8.89 11.06 -16.01
N ALA A 117 9.77 10.89 -15.01
CA ALA A 117 9.76 9.82 -14.01
C ALA A 117 8.35 9.44 -13.50
N PHE A 118 7.67 10.45 -12.97
CA PHE A 118 6.38 10.31 -12.31
C PHE A 118 5.23 10.13 -13.28
N ASP A 119 5.26 10.81 -14.44
CA ASP A 119 4.25 10.64 -15.49
C ASP A 119 4.26 9.22 -16.03
N ILE A 120 5.44 8.65 -16.29
CA ILE A 120 5.57 7.24 -16.72
C ILE A 120 4.99 6.28 -15.67
N GLU A 121 5.32 6.47 -14.40
CA GLU A 121 4.81 5.61 -13.33
C GLU A 121 3.29 5.77 -13.13
N SER A 122 2.76 6.99 -13.29
CA SER A 122 1.33 7.26 -13.28
C SER A 122 0.60 6.56 -14.43
N ASP A 123 1.17 6.62 -15.64
CA ASP A 123 0.63 5.93 -16.82
C ASP A 123 0.64 4.42 -16.67
N VAL A 124 1.74 3.85 -16.15
CA VAL A 124 1.84 2.41 -15.88
C VAL A 124 0.79 1.97 -14.85
N ALA A 125 0.63 2.73 -13.76
CA ALA A 125 -0.38 2.46 -12.74
C ALA A 125 -1.81 2.58 -13.30
N SER A 126 -2.08 3.59 -14.14
CA SER A 126 -3.40 3.77 -14.77
C SER A 126 -3.76 2.63 -15.73
N LYS A 127 -2.78 2.14 -16.50
CA LYS A 127 -2.92 0.97 -17.38
C LYS A 127 -3.22 -0.30 -16.57
N ASN A 128 -2.48 -0.53 -15.49
CA ASN A 128 -2.73 -1.68 -14.60
C ASN A 128 -4.11 -1.61 -13.95
N ALA A 129 -4.55 -0.42 -13.53
CA ALA A 129 -5.90 -0.21 -12.98
C ALA A 129 -7.00 -0.52 -13.99
N LYS A 130 -6.82 -0.10 -15.26
CA LYS A 130 -7.75 -0.37 -16.37
C LYS A 130 -7.82 -1.86 -16.68
N SER A 131 -6.66 -2.54 -16.80
CA SER A 131 -6.60 -3.98 -17.03
C SER A 131 -7.32 -4.78 -15.93
N ALA A 132 -7.09 -4.44 -14.65
CA ALA A 132 -7.78 -5.08 -13.53
C ALA A 132 -9.30 -4.86 -13.55
N ALA A 133 -9.75 -3.65 -13.93
CA ALA A 133 -11.18 -3.34 -14.07
C ALA A 133 -11.84 -4.12 -15.23
N THR A 134 -11.13 -4.26 -16.36
CA THR A 134 -11.60 -5.04 -17.51
C THR A 134 -11.71 -6.52 -17.18
N THR A 135 -10.72 -7.12 -16.51
CA THR A 135 -10.78 -8.52 -16.04
C THR A 135 -11.95 -8.75 -15.08
N SER A 136 -12.22 -7.80 -14.16
CA SER A 136 -13.37 -7.90 -13.25
C SER A 136 -14.72 -7.87 -13.97
N LYS A 137 -14.84 -7.15 -15.10
CA LYS A 137 -16.07 -7.12 -15.91
C LYS A 137 -16.29 -8.43 -16.67
N VAL A 138 -15.23 -9.01 -17.23
CA VAL A 138 -15.30 -10.29 -17.95
C VAL A 138 -15.64 -11.45 -16.99
N SER A 139 -15.13 -11.40 -15.76
CA SER A 139 -15.43 -12.39 -14.71
C SER A 139 -16.90 -12.43 -14.30
N GLY A 140 -17.63 -11.32 -14.45
CA GLY A 140 -19.07 -11.24 -14.17
C GLY A 140 -19.98 -11.51 -15.38
N ALA A 141 -19.43 -11.51 -16.59
CA ALA A 141 -20.17 -11.66 -17.85
C ALA A 141 -20.04 -13.06 -18.50
N GLY A 142 -19.20 -13.95 -17.94
CA GLY A 142 -18.92 -15.28 -18.49
C GLY A 142 -20.09 -16.28 -18.47
N ALA A 143 -21.26 -15.91 -17.96
CA ALA A 143 -22.43 -16.79 -17.92
C ALA A 143 -23.26 -16.82 -19.22
N GLY A 144 -23.02 -15.92 -20.18
CA GLY A 144 -23.93 -15.70 -21.32
C GLY A 144 -23.48 -16.20 -22.70
N GLY A 145 -22.27 -16.79 -22.83
CA GLY A 145 -21.65 -17.07 -24.13
C GLY A 145 -21.32 -18.53 -24.40
N SER A 146 -21.85 -19.48 -23.62
CA SER A 146 -21.60 -20.90 -23.83
C SER A 146 -22.63 -21.47 -24.81
N ALA A 147 -22.17 -22.13 -25.88
CA ALA A 147 -23.00 -22.92 -26.79
C ALA A 147 -23.57 -24.20 -26.13
N TYR A 148 -23.16 -24.48 -24.88
CA TYR A 148 -23.66 -25.59 -24.08
C TYR A 148 -24.89 -25.16 -23.27
N GLN A 149 -26.05 -25.74 -23.59
CA GLN A 149 -27.24 -25.65 -22.76
C GLN A 149 -27.04 -26.54 -21.53
N VAL A 150 -26.95 -25.94 -20.34
CA VAL A 150 -26.91 -26.70 -19.08
C VAL A 150 -28.33 -27.09 -18.71
N ASP A 151 -28.62 -28.38 -18.67
CA ASP A 151 -29.88 -28.90 -18.13
C ASP A 151 -29.82 -28.86 -16.60
N TRP A 152 -30.56 -27.90 -16.02
CA TRP A 152 -30.61 -27.66 -14.58
C TRP A 152 -31.53 -28.64 -13.83
N SER A 153 -32.30 -29.45 -14.54
CA SER A 153 -33.31 -30.32 -13.93
C SER A 153 -32.72 -31.58 -13.28
N ASN A 154 -31.47 -31.93 -13.61
CA ASN A 154 -30.80 -33.15 -13.14
C ASN A 154 -29.41 -32.88 -12.54
N ILE A 155 -29.28 -31.84 -11.71
CA ILE A 155 -28.04 -31.54 -10.98
C ILE A 155 -28.01 -32.30 -9.66
N THR A 156 -26.96 -33.09 -9.45
CA THR A 156 -26.72 -33.79 -8.18
C THR A 156 -26.27 -32.84 -7.06
N ALA A 157 -26.36 -33.30 -5.81
CA ALA A 157 -25.85 -32.54 -4.65
C ALA A 157 -24.34 -32.22 -4.78
N LEU A 158 -23.57 -33.07 -5.45
CA LEU A 158 -22.14 -32.86 -5.70
C LEU A 158 -21.92 -31.75 -6.74
N GLU A 159 -22.65 -31.80 -7.87
CA GLU A 159 -22.53 -30.82 -8.95
C GLU A 159 -23.00 -29.42 -8.51
N SER A 160 -24.08 -29.34 -7.72
CA SER A 160 -24.52 -28.09 -7.11
C SER A 160 -23.48 -27.51 -6.14
N ALA A 161 -22.83 -28.35 -5.32
CA ALA A 161 -21.74 -27.91 -4.46
C ALA A 161 -20.54 -27.38 -5.26
N VAL A 162 -20.17 -28.03 -6.37
CA VAL A 162 -19.10 -27.56 -7.26
C VAL A 162 -19.45 -26.21 -7.90
N LEU A 163 -20.68 -26.02 -8.37
CA LEU A 163 -21.14 -24.74 -8.95
C LEU A 163 -21.13 -23.61 -7.91
N ILE A 164 -21.52 -23.88 -6.67
CA ILE A 164 -21.45 -22.90 -5.58
C ILE A 164 -20.00 -22.52 -5.29
N LEU A 165 -19.08 -23.49 -5.22
CA LEU A 165 -17.65 -23.22 -5.00
C LEU A 165 -17.05 -22.38 -6.14
N VAL A 166 -17.38 -22.70 -7.39
CA VAL A 166 -16.96 -21.93 -8.57
C VAL A 166 -17.52 -20.50 -8.51
N ALA A 167 -18.80 -20.34 -8.18
CA ALA A 167 -19.43 -19.02 -8.02
C ALA A 167 -18.77 -18.19 -6.90
N VAL A 168 -18.49 -18.80 -5.74
CA VAL A 168 -17.75 -18.15 -4.64
C VAL A 168 -16.34 -17.76 -5.10
N GLY A 169 -15.67 -18.61 -5.88
CA GLY A 169 -14.37 -18.30 -6.49
C GLY A 169 -14.43 -17.08 -7.41
N PHE A 170 -15.45 -16.99 -8.28
CA PHE A 170 -15.66 -15.83 -9.15
C PHE A 170 -15.95 -14.54 -8.36
N VAL A 171 -16.77 -14.62 -7.29
CA VAL A 171 -17.05 -13.47 -6.41
C VAL A 171 -15.76 -13.02 -5.70
N GLY A 172 -14.97 -13.95 -5.17
CA GLY A 172 -13.69 -13.67 -4.54
C GLY A 172 -12.69 -13.02 -5.52
N LEU A 173 -12.62 -13.54 -6.75
CA LEU A 173 -11.78 -12.99 -7.81
C LEU A 173 -12.23 -11.57 -8.21
N ALA A 174 -13.54 -11.34 -8.39
CA ALA A 174 -14.07 -10.02 -8.69
C ALA A 174 -13.75 -9.01 -7.58
N PHE A 175 -13.93 -9.41 -6.31
CA PHE A 175 -13.59 -8.56 -5.17
C PHE A 175 -12.09 -8.24 -5.13
N TYR A 176 -11.22 -9.23 -5.35
CA TYR A 176 -9.78 -9.06 -5.45
C TYR A 176 -9.40 -8.08 -6.57
N LEU A 177 -9.97 -8.22 -7.76
CA LEU A 177 -9.68 -7.37 -8.91
C LEU A 177 -10.17 -5.93 -8.73
N ILE A 178 -11.37 -5.74 -8.15
CA ILE A 178 -11.87 -4.42 -7.75
C ILE A 178 -10.90 -3.79 -6.75
N HIS A 179 -10.44 -4.57 -5.77
CA HIS A 179 -9.51 -4.09 -4.77
C HIS A 179 -8.18 -3.65 -5.38
N ARG A 180 -7.61 -4.48 -6.25
CA ARG A 180 -6.38 -4.20 -7.00
C ARG A 180 -6.54 -2.98 -7.90
N SER A 181 -7.64 -2.85 -8.64
CA SER A 181 -7.90 -1.68 -9.49
C SER A 181 -7.91 -0.38 -8.69
N ARG A 182 -8.46 -0.40 -7.47
CA ARG A 182 -8.49 0.77 -6.57
C ARG A 182 -7.10 1.14 -6.03
N GLN A 183 -6.27 0.15 -5.71
CA GLN A 183 -4.88 0.38 -5.27
C GLN A 183 -4.08 1.08 -6.37
N GLU A 184 -4.15 0.58 -7.60
CA GLU A 184 -3.42 1.13 -8.74
C GLU A 184 -3.90 2.55 -9.11
N LYS A 185 -5.22 2.84 -9.00
CA LYS A 185 -5.73 4.21 -9.18
C LYS A 185 -5.14 5.18 -8.16
N ALA A 186 -5.14 4.81 -6.88
CA ALA A 186 -4.58 5.67 -5.83
C ALA A 186 -3.09 5.95 -6.04
N ARG A 187 -2.36 4.97 -6.60
CA ARG A 187 -0.96 5.11 -7.00
C ARG A 187 -0.79 6.06 -8.18
N ALA A 188 -1.60 5.92 -9.22
CA ALA A 188 -1.60 6.82 -10.37
C ALA A 188 -1.86 8.29 -9.97
N ASP A 189 -2.90 8.52 -9.16
CA ASP A 189 -3.28 9.86 -8.67
C ASP A 189 -2.14 10.49 -7.84
N ALA A 190 -1.45 9.69 -7.02
CA ALA A 190 -0.34 10.17 -6.19
C ALA A 190 0.90 10.57 -7.00
N TYR A 191 1.26 9.80 -8.02
CA TYR A 191 2.38 10.15 -8.91
C TYR A 191 2.05 11.35 -9.79
N ALA A 192 0.82 11.44 -10.31
CA ALA A 192 0.37 12.60 -11.09
C ALA A 192 0.37 13.90 -10.27
N ALA A 193 -0.07 13.85 -9.01
CA ALA A 193 -0.02 15.01 -8.13
C ALA A 193 1.41 15.55 -7.94
N ILE A 194 2.38 14.65 -7.73
CA ILE A 194 3.78 15.05 -7.58
C ILE A 194 4.37 15.62 -8.87
N ALA A 195 4.04 15.04 -10.02
CA ALA A 195 4.46 15.57 -11.32
C ALA A 195 3.95 17.01 -11.52
N SER A 196 2.69 17.28 -11.13
CA SER A 196 2.11 18.62 -11.24
C SER A 196 2.76 19.65 -10.31
N GLU A 197 3.14 19.27 -9.07
CA GLU A 197 3.87 20.15 -8.15
C GLU A 197 5.24 20.56 -8.72
N GLY A 198 5.94 19.63 -9.39
CA GLY A 198 7.24 19.89 -10.01
C GLY A 198 7.16 20.69 -11.33
N ALA A 199 5.98 20.85 -11.91
CA ALA A 199 5.76 21.70 -13.10
C ALA A 199 5.48 23.16 -12.74
N THR A 200 5.08 23.42 -11.48
CA THR A 200 4.77 24.76 -10.96
C THR A 200 5.91 25.44 -10.20
N ALA A 201 7.02 24.73 -9.97
CA ALA A 201 8.21 25.19 -9.25
C ALA A 201 9.32 25.59 -10.22
#